data_AF-A0A8T7I5J7-F1
#
_entry.id   AF-A0A8T7I5J7-F1
#
_cell.length_a   1.000
_cell.length_b   1.000
_cell.length_c   1.000
_cell.angle_alpha   90.00
_cell.angle_beta   90.00
_cell.angle_gamma   90.00
#
_symmetry.space_group_name_H-M   'P 1'
#
loop_
_entity.id
_entity.type
_entity.pdbx_description
1 polymer ?
#
loop_
_entity_poly.entity_id
_entity_poly.type
_entity_poly.pdbx_seq_one_letter_code
_entity_poly.pdbx_strand_id
1 'polypeptide(L)'
;MSLESFAFNSLIYLSLGIVVILGIGLVTVVTLYLIDITQKRHTIRRNYPVIGRFRYWFEHLGEFFRQYFFAMDREELPFNRSERSWVYRAAKNENRTIAFGSTRNLTEPGTVIFMNSAFPTLEEDATQAAPLTIGPYCQKPYTAPSFFNISGMSYGALSRPAISALSKGAAMANCWLNTGEGGLSPHHLSGG
;
A
#
# COMPACT_ATOMS: atom_id res chain seq x y z
N MET A 1 -46.45 47.84 -2.30
CA MET A 1 -46.34 46.43 -2.72
C MET A 1 -46.96 45.60 -1.61
N SER A 2 -48.04 44.85 -1.87
CA SER A 2 -48.71 44.07 -0.82
C SER A 2 -47.81 42.90 -0.38
N LEU A 3 -47.91 42.50 0.88
CA LEU A 3 -47.13 41.39 1.46
C LEU A 3 -47.32 40.09 0.64
N GLU A 4 -48.53 39.90 0.10
CA GLU A 4 -48.88 38.76 -0.75
C GLU A 4 -48.13 38.77 -2.09
N SER A 5 -48.05 39.94 -2.76
CA SER A 5 -47.29 40.04 -4.02
C SER A 5 -45.79 39.81 -3.79
N PHE A 6 -45.25 40.23 -2.64
CA PHE A 6 -43.85 39.97 -2.29
C PHE A 6 -43.59 38.47 -2.03
N ALA A 7 -44.46 37.81 -1.27
CA ALA A 7 -44.35 36.39 -0.98
C ALA A 7 -44.47 35.54 -2.25
N PHE A 8 -45.43 35.86 -3.13
CA PHE A 8 -45.64 35.16 -4.39
C PHE A 8 -44.44 35.28 -5.34
N ASN A 9 -43.90 36.50 -5.51
CA ASN A 9 -42.72 36.72 -6.34
C ASN A 9 -41.47 36.01 -5.78
N SER A 10 -41.28 36.04 -4.46
CA SER A 10 -40.17 35.33 -3.81
C SER A 10 -40.24 33.81 -4.07
N LEU A 11 -41.43 33.22 -4.01
CA LEU A 11 -41.64 31.80 -4.27
C LEU A 11 -41.35 31.44 -5.74
N ILE A 12 -41.70 32.30 -6.68
CA ILE A 12 -41.39 32.14 -8.11
C ILE A 12 -39.89 32.18 -8.36
N TYR A 13 -39.18 33.16 -7.78
CA TYR A 13 -37.72 33.24 -7.95
C TYR A 13 -36.99 32.05 -7.33
N LEU A 14 -37.45 31.56 -6.17
CA LEU A 14 -36.90 30.36 -5.54
C LEU A 14 -37.15 29.10 -6.38
N SER A 15 -38.37 28.94 -6.91
CA SER A 15 -38.70 27.77 -7.75
C SER A 15 -37.93 27.78 -9.07
N LEU A 16 -37.82 28.94 -9.74
CA LEU A 16 -36.96 29.13 -10.90
C LEU A 16 -35.49 28.82 -10.58
N GLY A 17 -34.99 29.31 -9.44
CA GLY A 17 -33.63 29.03 -8.98
C GLY A 17 -33.38 27.53 -8.82
N ILE A 18 -34.31 26.80 -8.20
CA ILE A 18 -34.21 25.33 -8.04
C ILE A 18 -34.21 24.64 -9.40
N VAL A 19 -35.10 25.02 -10.32
CA VAL A 19 -35.16 24.42 -11.67
C VAL A 19 -33.87 24.65 -12.44
N VAL A 20 -33.30 25.86 -12.38
CA VAL A 20 -32.02 26.18 -13.02
C VAL A 20 -30.88 25.36 -12.42
N ILE A 21 -30.81 25.24 -11.09
CA ILE A 21 -29.79 24.43 -10.41
C ILE A 21 -29.91 22.95 -10.81
N LEU A 22 -31.13 22.40 -10.83
CA LEU A 22 -31.36 21.02 -11.27
C LEU A 22 -31.00 20.82 -12.74
N GLY A 23 -31.31 21.79 -13.60
CA GLY A 23 -30.93 21.78 -15.01
C GLY A 23 -29.42 21.76 -15.22
N ILE A 24 -28.69 22.65 -14.52
CA ILE A 24 -27.22 22.68 -14.53
C ILE A 24 -26.65 21.36 -13.99
N GLY A 25 -27.23 20.84 -12.91
CA GLY A 25 -26.83 19.55 -12.33
C GLY A 25 -26.98 18.41 -13.33
N LEU A 26 -28.13 18.33 -14.02
CA LEU A 26 -28.38 17.32 -15.04
C LEU A 26 -27.38 17.42 -16.20
N VAL A 27 -27.17 18.62 -16.73
CA VAL A 27 -26.19 18.85 -17.81
C VAL A 27 -24.78 18.44 -17.37
N THR A 28 -24.41 18.74 -16.13
CA THR A 28 -23.11 18.34 -15.56
C THR A 28 -22.98 16.82 -15.50
N VAL A 29 -24.00 16.12 -14.98
CA VAL A 29 -24.00 14.65 -14.87
C VAL A 29 -23.91 14.00 -16.24
N VAL A 30 -24.69 14.47 -17.22
CA VAL A 30 -24.65 13.96 -18.61
C VAL A 30 -23.28 14.20 -19.22
N THR A 31 -22.70 15.38 -19.05
CA THR A 31 -21.36 15.70 -19.55
C THR A 31 -20.30 14.78 -18.93
N LEU A 32 -20.35 14.58 -17.61
CA LEU A 32 -19.43 13.68 -16.91
C LEU A 32 -19.60 12.22 -17.35
N TYR A 33 -20.84 11.78 -17.57
CA TYR A 33 -21.16 10.45 -18.08
C TYR A 33 -20.52 10.23 -19.46
N LEU A 34 -20.67 11.17 -20.39
CA LEU A 34 -20.07 11.11 -21.72
C LEU A 34 -18.53 11.07 -21.64
N ILE A 35 -17.92 11.90 -20.78
CA ILE A 35 -16.47 11.89 -20.55
C ILE A 35 -16.01 10.53 -20.01
N ASP A 36 -16.76 9.94 -19.08
CA ASP A 36 -16.38 8.70 -18.40
C ASP A 36 -16.48 7.47 -19.29
N ILE A 37 -17.46 7.38 -20.20
CA ILE A 37 -17.58 6.27 -21.16
C ILE A 37 -16.58 6.36 -22.30
N THR A 38 -16.17 7.58 -22.70
CA THR A 38 -15.28 7.81 -23.86
C THR A 38 -13.80 7.69 -23.50
N GLN A 39 -13.41 8.01 -22.27
CA GLN A 39 -12.03 7.90 -21.84
C GLN A 39 -11.55 6.43 -21.77
N LYS A 40 -10.29 6.19 -22.13
CA LYS A 40 -9.68 4.85 -22.15
C LYS A 40 -8.66 4.60 -21.03
N ARG A 41 -8.37 5.61 -20.20
CA ARG A 41 -7.28 5.56 -19.20
C ARG A 41 -7.67 4.87 -17.90
N HIS A 42 -8.94 4.97 -17.48
CA HIS A 42 -9.39 4.58 -16.15
C HIS A 42 -10.54 3.58 -16.20
N THR A 43 -10.23 2.29 -16.06
CA THR A 43 -11.19 1.18 -16.24
C THR A 43 -12.44 1.31 -15.37
N ILE A 44 -12.28 1.70 -14.10
CA ILE A 44 -13.42 1.82 -13.15
C ILE A 44 -14.43 2.88 -13.60
N ARG A 45 -13.95 4.05 -14.08
CA ARG A 45 -14.83 5.15 -14.52
C ARG A 45 -15.55 4.79 -15.82
N ARG A 46 -14.93 3.96 -16.66
CA ARG A 46 -15.54 3.48 -17.90
C ARG A 46 -16.63 2.44 -17.65
N ASN A 47 -16.41 1.53 -16.70
CA ASN A 47 -17.38 0.48 -16.36
C ASN A 47 -18.52 1.01 -15.47
N TYR A 48 -18.25 2.03 -14.64
CA TYR A 48 -19.23 2.67 -13.76
C TYR A 48 -19.16 4.21 -13.90
N PRO A 49 -19.69 4.78 -15.00
CA PRO A 49 -19.67 6.23 -15.25
C PRO A 49 -20.35 7.01 -14.14
N VAL A 50 -19.84 8.21 -13.83
CA VAL A 50 -20.31 9.09 -12.74
C VAL A 50 -20.08 8.50 -11.35
N ILE A 51 -20.64 7.32 -11.05
CA ILE A 51 -20.57 6.65 -9.75
C ILE A 51 -19.13 6.29 -9.37
N GLY A 52 -18.34 5.81 -10.33
CA GLY A 52 -16.94 5.41 -10.10
C GLY A 52 -16.03 6.54 -9.62
N ARG A 53 -16.45 7.81 -9.77
CA ARG A 53 -15.72 8.99 -9.25
C ARG A 53 -15.81 9.11 -7.74
N PHE A 54 -16.92 8.68 -7.15
CA PHE A 54 -17.12 8.72 -5.70
C PHE A 54 -16.34 7.62 -4.98
N ARG A 55 -15.89 6.57 -5.69
CA ARG A 55 -15.13 5.46 -5.11
C ARG A 55 -13.98 5.96 -4.23
N TYR A 56 -13.12 6.82 -4.77
CA TYR A 56 -11.94 7.30 -4.06
C TYR A 56 -12.30 8.23 -2.90
N TRP A 57 -13.37 9.01 -3.06
CA TRP A 57 -13.88 9.86 -2.00
C TRP A 57 -14.41 9.03 -0.82
N PHE A 58 -15.18 7.97 -1.10
CA PHE A 58 -15.65 7.02 -0.08
C PHE A 58 -14.52 6.18 0.51
N GLU A 59 -13.50 5.81 -0.28
CA GLU A 59 -12.32 5.12 0.24
C GLU A 59 -11.60 5.98 1.29
N HIS A 60 -11.42 7.28 1.03
CA HIS A 60 -10.81 8.22 1.98
C HIS A 60 -11.72 8.48 3.19
N LEU A 61 -13.01 8.72 2.97
CA LEU A 61 -13.96 8.91 4.07
C LEU A 61 -14.08 7.67 4.95
N GLY A 62 -13.96 6.48 4.33
CA GLY A 62 -13.89 5.20 5.00
C GLY A 62 -12.71 5.09 5.97
N GLU A 63 -11.57 5.72 5.69
CA GLU A 63 -10.41 5.71 6.61
C GLU A 63 -10.75 6.35 7.96
N PHE A 64 -11.52 7.45 7.97
CA PHE A 64 -11.97 8.09 9.20
C PHE A 64 -13.07 7.28 9.90
N PHE A 65 -13.99 6.70 9.12
CA PHE A 65 -15.08 5.90 9.68
C PHE A 65 -14.63 4.55 10.25
N ARG A 66 -13.49 3.99 9.82
CA ARG A 66 -12.96 2.72 10.34
C ARG A 66 -12.75 2.72 11.85
N GLN A 67 -12.39 3.87 12.42
CA GLN A 67 -12.25 4.00 13.87
C GLN A 67 -13.58 3.80 14.62
N TYR A 68 -14.71 4.01 13.94
CA TYR A 68 -16.05 4.04 14.54
C TYR A 68 -16.98 2.91 14.07
N PHE A 69 -16.72 2.32 12.90
CA PHE A 69 -17.62 1.36 12.24
C PHE A 69 -17.07 -0.07 12.11
N PHE A 70 -16.02 -0.42 12.86
CA PHE A 70 -15.54 -1.81 13.04
C PHE A 70 -15.29 -2.60 11.76
N ALA A 71 -14.52 -2.05 10.81
CA ALA A 71 -14.00 -2.79 9.66
C ALA A 71 -12.48 -2.62 9.57
N MET A 72 -11.72 -3.51 10.21
CA MET A 72 -10.26 -3.52 10.06
C MET A 72 -9.87 -3.93 8.63
N ASP A 73 -8.74 -3.45 8.12
CA ASP A 73 -8.31 -3.65 6.72
C ASP A 73 -8.15 -5.13 6.29
N ARG A 74 -8.17 -6.07 7.25
CA ARG A 74 -7.98 -7.52 7.05
C ARG A 74 -9.25 -8.39 7.24
N GLU A 75 -10.38 -7.79 7.57
CA GLU A 75 -11.63 -8.55 7.83
C GLU A 75 -12.42 -8.89 6.56
N GLU A 76 -12.10 -8.25 5.43
CA GLU A 76 -12.74 -8.53 4.14
C GLU A 76 -12.26 -9.86 3.54
N LEU A 77 -13.20 -10.75 3.17
CA LEU A 77 -12.96 -12.03 2.50
C LEU A 77 -13.59 -12.04 1.09
N PRO A 78 -13.07 -12.79 0.10
CA PRO A 78 -11.92 -13.70 0.16
C PRO A 78 -10.55 -13.02 0.05
N PHE A 79 -10.50 -11.75 -0.36
CA PHE A 79 -9.27 -10.96 -0.46
C PHE A 79 -9.43 -9.68 0.35
N ASN A 80 -8.50 -9.45 1.27
CA ASN A 80 -8.53 -8.27 2.12
C ASN A 80 -8.05 -7.01 1.37
N ARG A 81 -8.33 -5.83 1.93
CA ARG A 81 -7.92 -4.56 1.30
C ARG A 81 -6.40 -4.47 1.13
N SER A 82 -5.62 -4.96 2.09
CA SER A 82 -4.16 -4.96 2.01
C SER A 82 -3.65 -5.75 0.79
N GLU A 83 -4.21 -6.93 0.54
CA GLU A 83 -3.91 -7.77 -0.63
C GLU A 83 -4.32 -7.07 -1.92
N ARG A 84 -5.55 -6.53 -1.99
CA ARG A 84 -6.03 -5.81 -3.18
C ARG A 84 -5.17 -4.59 -3.49
N SER A 85 -4.83 -3.80 -2.47
CA SER A 85 -3.96 -2.63 -2.58
C SER A 85 -2.57 -3.00 -3.09
N TRP A 86 -2.00 -4.09 -2.58
CA TRP A 86 -0.73 -4.63 -3.06
C TRP A 86 -0.80 -5.04 -4.54
N VAL A 87 -1.85 -5.77 -4.95
CA VAL A 87 -2.05 -6.17 -6.36
C VAL A 87 -2.19 -4.94 -7.27
N TYR A 88 -2.96 -3.92 -6.86
CA TYR A 88 -3.13 -2.70 -7.66
C TYR A 88 -1.83 -1.91 -7.82
N ARG A 89 -1.03 -1.78 -6.76
CA ARG A 89 0.30 -1.15 -6.82
C ARG A 89 1.23 -1.93 -7.75
N ALA A 90 1.26 -3.25 -7.62
CA ALA A 90 2.04 -4.12 -8.49
C ALA A 90 1.63 -3.98 -9.97
N ALA A 91 0.32 -3.96 -10.26
CA ALA A 91 -0.20 -3.82 -11.61
C ALA A 91 0.11 -2.45 -12.25
N LYS A 92 0.27 -1.40 -11.43
CA LYS A 92 0.66 -0.05 -11.88
C LYS A 92 2.17 0.18 -11.91
N ASN A 93 2.98 -0.85 -11.62
CA ASN A 93 4.43 -0.73 -11.47
C ASN A 93 4.84 0.33 -10.42
N GLU A 94 4.03 0.48 -9.38
CA GLU A 94 4.30 1.34 -8.23
C GLU A 94 5.05 0.57 -7.14
N ASN A 95 5.59 1.28 -6.13
CA ASN A 95 6.28 0.65 -5.02
C ASN A 95 5.34 -0.27 -4.23
N ARG A 96 5.74 -1.55 -4.15
CA ARG A 96 5.01 -2.64 -3.49
C ARG A 96 5.38 -2.77 -2.00
N THR A 97 6.40 -2.06 -1.56
CA THR A 97 6.89 -2.10 -0.19
C THR A 97 6.02 -1.21 0.69
N ILE A 98 5.56 -1.76 1.81
CA ILE A 98 4.85 -1.01 2.85
C ILE A 98 5.76 -0.98 4.07
N ALA A 99 5.85 0.18 4.71
CA ALA A 99 6.69 0.38 5.88
C ALA A 99 6.25 -0.51 7.07
N PHE A 100 7.22 -0.75 7.94
CA PHE A 100 7.30 -1.67 9.07
C PHE A 100 6.00 -1.90 9.89
N GLY A 101 5.82 -3.14 10.36
CA GLY A 101 4.75 -3.57 11.27
C GLY A 101 3.85 -4.64 10.65
N SER A 102 3.70 -5.78 11.33
CA SER A 102 2.73 -6.80 10.92
C SER A 102 1.38 -6.51 11.56
N THR A 103 0.37 -6.27 10.74
CA THR A 103 -1.04 -6.27 11.16
C THR A 103 -1.66 -7.67 11.08
N ARG A 104 -0.86 -8.71 10.83
CA ARG A 104 -1.36 -10.10 10.82
C ARG A 104 -1.75 -10.50 12.24
N ASN A 105 -2.92 -11.10 12.38
CA ASN A 105 -3.30 -11.74 13.64
C ASN A 105 -2.35 -12.92 13.91
N LEU A 106 -1.69 -12.91 15.06
CA LEU A 106 -0.76 -13.97 15.48
C LEU A 106 -1.44 -15.06 16.32
N THR A 107 -2.70 -14.88 16.71
CA THR A 107 -3.44 -15.84 17.53
C THR A 107 -4.17 -16.90 16.72
N GLU A 108 -4.37 -16.67 15.42
CA GLU A 108 -5.06 -17.63 14.54
C GLU A 108 -4.23 -18.92 14.40
N PRO A 109 -4.82 -20.11 14.66
CA PRO A 109 -4.15 -21.38 14.45
C PRO A 109 -3.57 -21.52 13.03
N GLY A 110 -2.32 -21.96 12.93
CA GLY A 110 -1.60 -22.07 11.66
C GLY A 110 -0.85 -20.79 11.24
N THR A 111 -0.94 -19.70 12.02
CA THR A 111 -0.08 -18.53 11.79
C THR A 111 1.36 -18.84 12.20
N VAL A 112 2.28 -18.69 11.24
CA VAL A 112 3.71 -18.86 11.50
C VAL A 112 4.25 -17.67 12.29
N ILE A 113 4.85 -17.97 13.44
CA ILE A 113 5.58 -17.00 14.25
C ILE A 113 7.04 -17.44 14.37
N PHE A 114 7.96 -16.49 14.22
CA PHE A 114 9.36 -16.71 14.54
C PHE A 114 9.56 -16.34 16.01
N MET A 115 9.82 -17.33 16.84
CA MET A 115 10.14 -17.11 18.25
C MET A 115 11.66 -17.13 18.43
N ASN A 116 12.16 -16.23 19.28
CA ASN A 116 13.54 -16.31 19.72
C ASN A 116 13.74 -17.59 20.52
N SER A 117 14.89 -18.23 20.37
CA SER A 117 15.25 -19.35 21.23
C SER A 117 15.49 -18.84 22.65
N ALA A 118 14.89 -19.50 23.65
CA ALA A 118 15.05 -19.12 25.05
C ALA A 118 16.50 -19.32 25.55
N PHE A 119 17.21 -20.25 24.92
CA PHE A 119 18.62 -20.55 25.18
C PHE A 119 19.41 -20.49 23.87
N PRO A 120 20.65 -19.98 23.87
CA PRO A 120 21.48 -19.99 22.69
C PRO A 120 21.72 -21.44 22.22
N THR A 121 21.71 -21.65 20.91
CA THR A 121 22.12 -22.93 20.31
C THR A 121 23.59 -23.19 20.66
N LEU A 122 23.89 -24.40 21.14
CA LEU A 122 25.27 -24.81 21.40
C LEU A 122 26.02 -24.96 20.08
N GLU A 123 27.32 -24.73 20.10
CA GLU A 123 28.16 -24.79 18.89
C GLU A 123 28.13 -26.19 18.25
N GLU A 124 28.00 -27.24 19.06
CA GLU A 124 27.87 -28.63 18.61
C GLU A 124 26.57 -28.92 17.85
N ASP A 125 25.50 -28.16 18.14
CA ASP A 125 24.19 -28.27 17.48
C ASP A 125 24.04 -27.30 16.30
N ALA A 126 24.97 -26.35 16.15
CA ALA A 126 24.93 -25.34 15.11
C ALA A 126 25.43 -25.91 13.78
N THR A 127 24.61 -25.83 12.74
CA THR A 127 25.02 -26.13 11.37
C THR A 127 25.38 -24.86 10.61
N GLN A 128 26.42 -24.93 9.77
CA GLN A 128 26.72 -23.81 8.88
C GLN A 128 25.60 -23.66 7.84
N ALA A 129 25.24 -22.41 7.54
CA ALA A 129 24.27 -22.13 6.51
C ALA A 129 24.74 -22.70 5.17
N ALA A 130 24.00 -23.69 4.64
CA ALA A 130 24.32 -24.25 3.35
C ALA A 130 24.12 -23.17 2.25
N PRO A 131 25.09 -23.00 1.34
CA PRO A 131 24.92 -22.08 0.23
C PRO A 131 23.76 -22.54 -0.66
N LEU A 132 22.92 -21.59 -1.09
CA LEU A 132 21.76 -21.86 -1.94
C LEU A 132 22.07 -21.45 -3.38
N THR A 133 22.08 -22.41 -4.31
CA THR A 133 22.19 -22.11 -5.74
C THR A 133 20.83 -21.73 -6.30
N ILE A 134 20.69 -20.46 -6.67
CA ILE A 134 19.51 -19.89 -7.32
C ILE A 134 19.64 -20.14 -8.82
N GLY A 135 18.57 -20.69 -9.42
CA GLY A 135 18.52 -21.00 -10.84
C GLY A 135 19.53 -22.07 -11.27
N PRO A 136 19.54 -23.27 -10.66
CA PRO A 136 20.52 -24.32 -10.99
C PRO A 136 20.46 -24.76 -12.46
N TYR A 137 19.33 -24.56 -13.13
CA TYR A 137 19.11 -24.87 -14.54
C TYR A 137 19.24 -23.66 -15.48
N CYS A 138 19.65 -22.49 -14.96
CA CYS A 138 19.86 -21.28 -15.75
C CYS A 138 21.26 -21.28 -16.37
N GLN A 139 21.48 -20.50 -17.43
CA GLN A 139 22.80 -20.37 -18.07
C GLN A 139 23.89 -19.83 -17.13
N LYS A 140 23.48 -19.02 -16.14
CA LYS A 140 24.34 -18.45 -15.11
C LYS A 140 23.71 -18.71 -13.74
N PRO A 141 23.87 -19.92 -13.18
CA PRO A 141 23.39 -20.21 -11.83
C PRO A 141 24.15 -19.33 -10.83
N TYR A 142 23.46 -18.91 -9.77
CA TYR A 142 24.03 -18.04 -8.76
C TYR A 142 24.04 -18.71 -7.40
N THR A 143 25.23 -19.04 -6.92
CA THR A 143 25.40 -19.66 -5.60
C THR A 143 25.52 -18.57 -4.54
N ALA A 144 24.46 -18.38 -3.77
CA ALA A 144 24.43 -17.46 -2.65
C ALA A 144 25.22 -18.04 -1.47
N PRO A 145 26.14 -17.28 -0.84
CA PRO A 145 26.88 -17.73 0.34
C PRO A 145 25.97 -17.88 1.57
N SER A 146 24.85 -17.17 1.59
CA SER A 146 23.82 -17.29 2.63
C SER A 146 22.42 -17.26 2.01
N PHE A 147 21.54 -18.10 2.53
CA PHE A 147 20.10 -18.06 2.21
C PHE A 147 19.34 -17.03 3.06
N PHE A 148 19.95 -16.52 4.14
CA PHE A 148 19.44 -15.41 4.95
C PHE A 148 20.26 -14.15 4.69
N ASN A 149 19.59 -13.07 4.27
CA ASN A 149 20.22 -11.80 3.93
C ASN A 149 19.47 -10.63 4.60
N ILE A 150 20.11 -9.47 4.71
CA ILE A 150 19.52 -8.29 5.33
C ILE A 150 18.72 -7.52 4.29
N SER A 151 17.41 -7.35 4.55
CA SER A 151 16.50 -6.63 3.68
C SER A 151 16.82 -5.13 3.59
N GLY A 152 16.44 -4.53 2.46
CA GLY A 152 16.72 -3.13 2.15
C GLY A 152 15.97 -2.18 3.06
N MET A 153 16.68 -1.37 3.82
CA MET A 153 16.11 -0.25 4.58
C MET A 153 16.80 1.04 4.13
N SER A 154 16.02 2.03 3.72
CA SER A 154 16.56 3.24 3.09
C SER A 154 17.43 4.05 4.04
N TYR A 155 18.53 4.59 3.50
CA TYR A 155 19.32 5.61 4.16
C TYR A 155 18.42 6.82 4.46
N GLY A 156 18.17 7.11 5.75
CA GLY A 156 17.20 8.11 6.21
C GLY A 156 16.03 7.53 7.01
N ALA A 157 15.63 6.28 6.76
CA ALA A 157 14.70 5.56 7.63
C ALA A 157 15.42 4.95 8.85
N LEU A 158 16.70 4.59 8.69
CA LEU A 158 17.58 4.15 9.76
C LEU A 158 18.67 5.17 10.06
N SER A 159 19.12 5.17 11.30
CA SER A 159 20.26 5.98 11.74
C SER A 159 21.57 5.48 11.12
N ARG A 160 22.55 6.39 10.97
CA ARG A 160 23.89 6.05 10.46
C ARG A 160 24.58 4.92 11.26
N PRO A 161 24.51 4.88 12.61
CA PRO A 161 25.04 3.77 13.38
C PRO A 161 24.34 2.45 13.08
N ALA A 162 23.01 2.45 12.89
CA ALA A 162 22.26 1.24 12.59
C ALA A 162 22.70 0.63 11.25
N ILE A 163 22.83 1.44 10.20
CA ILE A 163 23.28 0.97 8.87
C ILE A 163 24.72 0.45 8.94
N SER A 164 25.60 1.14 9.68
CA SER A 164 26.99 0.69 9.84
C SER A 164 27.08 -0.63 10.63
N ALA A 165 26.24 -0.81 11.64
CA ALA A 165 26.14 -2.06 12.40
C ALA A 165 25.62 -3.22 11.52
N LEU A 166 24.59 -2.97 10.71
CA LEU A 166 24.08 -3.96 9.75
C LEU A 166 25.13 -4.33 8.69
N SER A 167 25.88 -3.36 8.17
CA SER A 167 26.96 -3.60 7.20
C SER A 167 28.05 -4.50 7.78
N LYS A 168 28.53 -4.18 8.99
CA LYS A 168 29.52 -5.02 9.68
C LYS A 168 28.97 -6.40 10.03
N GLY A 169 27.72 -6.47 10.51
CA GLY A 169 27.05 -7.74 10.81
C GLY A 169 26.89 -8.62 9.57
N ALA A 170 26.57 -8.02 8.42
CA ALA A 170 26.46 -8.72 7.14
C ALA A 170 27.80 -9.34 6.72
N ALA A 171 28.90 -8.57 6.84
CA ALA A 171 30.24 -9.07 6.57
C ALA A 171 30.63 -10.22 7.52
N MET A 172 30.35 -10.09 8.82
CA MET A 172 30.61 -11.14 9.82
C MET A 172 29.80 -12.41 9.56
N ALA A 173 28.54 -12.27 9.13
CA ALA A 173 27.64 -13.37 8.84
C ALA A 173 27.81 -13.92 7.41
N ASN A 174 28.72 -13.35 6.61
CA ASN A 174 28.90 -13.68 5.19
C ASN A 174 27.59 -13.65 4.39
N CYS A 175 26.77 -12.62 4.62
CA CYS A 175 25.48 -12.42 3.95
C CYS A 175 25.40 -11.05 3.29
N TRP A 176 24.44 -10.86 2.39
CA TRP A 176 24.26 -9.59 1.70
C TRP A 176 23.42 -8.61 2.51
N LEU A 177 23.77 -7.34 2.33
CA LEU A 177 22.98 -6.20 2.79
C LEU A 177 22.40 -5.47 1.59
N ASN A 178 21.07 -5.45 1.50
CA ASN A 178 20.39 -4.60 0.52
C ASN A 178 20.37 -3.15 1.03
N THR A 179 20.69 -2.16 0.18
CA THR A 179 20.77 -0.74 0.55
C THR A 179 19.41 -0.05 0.67
N GLY A 180 18.35 -0.71 0.21
CA GLY A 180 17.03 -0.11 0.07
C GLY A 180 16.99 1.00 -1.00
N GLU A 181 15.92 1.79 -0.97
CA GLU A 181 15.62 2.80 -2.00
C GLU A 181 16.40 4.12 -1.83
N GLY A 182 17.07 4.30 -0.67
CA GLY A 182 17.83 5.51 -0.35
C GLY A 182 19.21 5.61 -1.02
N GLY A 183 19.56 4.64 -1.86
CA GLY A 183 20.86 4.54 -2.52
C GLY A 183 21.98 4.04 -1.60
N LEU A 184 23.15 3.82 -2.20
CA LEU A 184 24.36 3.38 -1.50
C LEU A 184 24.98 4.57 -0.75
N SER A 185 25.28 4.38 0.54
CA SER A 185 25.96 5.38 1.37
C SER A 185 27.28 4.83 1.91
N PRO A 186 28.24 5.67 2.34
CA PRO A 186 29.49 5.20 2.93
C PRO A 186 29.30 4.26 4.13
N HIS A 187 28.18 4.39 4.85
CA HIS A 187 27.85 3.53 5.98
C HIS A 187 27.53 2.08 5.57
N HIS A 188 26.98 1.87 4.38
CA HIS A 188 26.73 0.52 3.83
C HIS A 188 28.02 -0.21 3.47
N LEU A 189 29.10 0.53 3.20
CA LEU A 189 30.42 -0.01 2.83
C LEU A 189 31.34 -0.19 4.05
N SER A 190 30.87 0.12 5.26
CA SER A 190 31.71 0.13 6.46
C SER A 190 32.13 -1.26 6.97
N GLY A 191 31.43 -2.32 6.55
CA GLY A 191 31.71 -3.71 6.88
C GLY A 191 32.70 -4.42 5.95
N GLY A 192 33.00 -3.82 4.79
CA GLY A 192 33.74 -4.48 3.70
C GLY A 192 32.84 -4.86 2.54
#